data_AF-A0AAU3WG75-F1
#
_entry.id   AF-A0AAU3WG75-F1
#
_cell.length_a   1.000
_cell.length_b   1.000
_cell.length_c   1.000
_cell.angle_alpha   90.00
_cell.angle_beta   90.00
_cell.angle_gamma   90.00
#
_symmetry.space_group_name_H-M   'P 1'
#
loop_
_entity.id
_entity.type
_entity.pdbx_description
1 polymer ?
#
loop_
_entity_poly.entity_id
_entity_poly.type
_entity_poly.pdbx_seq_one_letter_code
_entity_poly.pdbx_strand_id
1 'polypeptide(L)'
;MRTYAAAGVPVYVLINRNAKTAHCYTDPVLPGDDPTKAFYGSEAKVGLGGQLRLPDPYPTLDTATFLQPVRSSPVAKNFPT
;
A
#
# COMPACT_ATOMS: atom_id res chain seq x y z
N MET A 1 8.83 1.08 8.37
CA MET A 1 9.25 1.80 7.14
C MET A 1 10.67 2.30 7.23
N ARG A 2 11.09 2.83 8.39
CA ARG A 2 12.45 3.36 8.63
C ARG A 2 13.58 2.42 8.21
N THR A 3 13.48 1.13 8.49
CA THR A 3 14.49 0.13 8.06
C THR A 3 14.74 0.13 6.55
N TYR A 4 13.69 0.28 5.73
CA TYR A 4 13.82 0.31 4.27
C TYR A 4 14.39 1.64 3.79
N ALA A 5 14.00 2.75 4.41
CA ALA A 5 14.60 4.05 4.13
C ALA A 5 16.10 4.09 4.51
N ALA A 6 16.46 3.54 5.67
CA ALA A 6 17.85 3.45 6.12
C ALA A 6 18.70 2.57 5.20
N ALA A 7 18.10 1.55 4.59
CA ALA A 7 18.73 0.71 3.58
C ALA A 7 18.79 1.36 2.19
N GLY A 8 18.30 2.59 2.03
CA GLY A 8 18.30 3.30 0.75
C GLY A 8 17.38 2.70 -0.30
N VAL A 9 16.32 1.98 0.10
CA VAL A 9 15.35 1.44 -0.86
C VAL A 9 14.63 2.61 -1.54
N PRO A 10 14.69 2.76 -2.88
CA PRO A 10 14.21 3.97 -3.55
C PRO A 10 12.69 4.08 -3.58
N VAL A 11 11.98 2.94 -3.62
CA VAL A 11 10.51 2.87 -3.67
C VAL A 11 10.03 1.80 -2.71
N TYR A 12 9.15 2.17 -1.79
CA TYR A 12 8.53 1.23 -0.87
C TYR A 12 7.00 1.32 -0.93
N VAL A 13 6.37 0.24 -1.40
CA VAL A 13 4.92 0.15 -1.53
C VAL A 13 4.32 -0.60 -0.34
N LEU A 14 3.37 0.01 0.35
CA LEU A 14 2.60 -0.61 1.42
C LEU A 14 1.15 -0.83 0.98
N ILE A 15 0.71 -2.09 0.95
CA ILE A 15 -0.69 -2.46 0.78
C ILE A 15 -1.31 -2.74 2.15
N ASN A 16 -2.17 -1.85 2.62
CA ASN A 16 -2.91 -2.02 3.87
C ASN A 16 -4.35 -2.49 3.58
N ARG A 17 -4.56 -3.82 3.65
CA ARG A 17 -5.87 -4.44 3.38
C ARG A 17 -6.92 -4.13 4.44
N ASN A 18 -6.50 -3.93 5.69
CA ASN A 18 -7.42 -3.60 6.79
C ASN A 18 -7.98 -2.18 6.63
N ALA A 19 -7.11 -1.21 6.37
CA ALA A 19 -7.52 0.18 6.12
C ALA A 19 -7.97 0.42 4.66
N LYS A 20 -7.94 -0.61 3.81
CA LYS A 20 -8.23 -0.55 2.36
C LYS A 20 -7.51 0.60 1.65
N THR A 21 -6.21 0.74 1.91
CA THR A 21 -5.36 1.76 1.28
C THR A 21 -4.07 1.17 0.73
N ALA A 22 -3.51 1.82 -0.29
CA ALA A 22 -2.18 1.56 -0.82
C ALA A 22 -1.36 2.85 -0.79
N HIS A 23 -0.08 2.71 -0.43
CA HIS A 23 0.85 3.83 -0.27
C HIS A 23 2.14 3.53 -1.03
N CYS A 24 2.68 4.51 -1.73
CA CYS A 24 4.00 4.49 -2.35
C CYS A 24 4.86 5.54 -1.68
N TYR A 25 5.89 5.10 -0.97
CA TYR A 25 6.87 5.95 -0.31
C TYR A 25 8.14 6.04 -1.15
N THR A 26 8.66 7.24 -1.33
CA THR A 26 9.83 7.55 -2.18
C THR A 26 10.73 8.59 -1.51
N ASP A 27 11.91 8.80 -2.07
CA ASP A 27 12.93 9.73 -1.56
C ASP A 27 13.42 9.34 -0.15
N PRO A 28 14.15 8.22 -0.01
CA PRO A 28 14.69 7.82 1.28
C PRO A 28 15.72 8.84 1.77
N VAL A 29 15.55 9.29 3.02
CA VAL A 29 16.44 10.24 3.70
C VAL A 29 17.07 9.55 4.91
N LEU A 30 18.40 9.63 5.01
CA LEU A 30 19.18 9.17 6.16
C LEU A 30 19.85 10.38 6.85
N PRO A 31 19.26 10.92 7.92
CA PRO A 31 19.82 12.09 8.60
C PRO A 31 21.07 11.75 9.41
N GLY A 32 22.21 12.37 9.06
CA GLY A 32 23.44 12.33 9.86
C GLY A 32 23.93 10.91 10.18
N ASP A 33 23.76 9.98 9.23
CA ASP A 33 24.13 8.56 9.35
C ASP A 33 23.46 7.79 10.50
N ASP A 34 22.37 8.32 11.08
CA ASP A 34 21.59 7.64 12.13
C ASP A 34 20.42 6.86 11.50
N PRO A 35 20.51 5.52 11.36
CA PRO A 35 19.48 4.72 10.72
C PRO A 35 18.15 4.71 11.49
N THR A 36 18.15 5.06 12.78
CA THR A 36 16.92 5.13 13.58
C THR A 36 16.04 6.31 13.20
N LYS A 37 16.64 7.32 12.55
CA LYS A 37 15.99 8.54 12.09
C LYS A 37 15.64 8.51 10.60
N ALA A 38 15.92 7.42 9.88
CA ALA A 38 15.62 7.34 8.46
C ALA A 38 14.11 7.42 8.17
N PHE A 39 13.74 8.08 7.08
CA PHE A 39 12.35 8.26 6.64
C PHE A 39 12.25 8.42 5.12
N TYR A 40 11.03 8.45 4.58
CA TYR A 40 10.76 8.77 3.18
C TYR A 40 10.21 10.19 3.07
N GLY A 41 10.74 10.99 2.15
CA GLY A 41 10.35 12.38 1.95
C GLY A 41 8.98 12.54 1.28
N SER A 42 8.58 11.54 0.47
CA SER A 42 7.40 11.63 -0.38
C SER A 42 6.46 10.43 -0.21
N GLU A 43 5.16 10.68 -0.27
CA GLU A 43 4.11 9.66 -0.20
C GLU A 43 3.02 9.93 -1.26
N ALA A 44 2.72 8.91 -2.08
CA ALA A 44 1.49 8.84 -2.87
C ALA A 44 0.56 7.81 -2.25
N LYS A 45 -0.74 8.13 -2.14
CA LYS A 45 -1.73 7.28 -1.47
C LYS A 45 -3.01 7.17 -2.27
N VAL A 46 -3.56 5.95 -2.36
CA VAL A 46 -4.88 5.67 -2.93
C VAL A 46 -5.68 4.69 -2.07
N GLY A 47 -7.00 4.64 -2.28
CA GLY A 47 -7.83 3.54 -1.78
C GLY A 47 -7.60 2.27 -2.61
N LEU A 48 -7.70 1.10 -1.98
CA LEU A 48 -7.67 -0.17 -2.72
C LEU A 48 -8.84 -0.25 -3.70
N GLY A 49 -8.57 -0.71 -4.93
CA GLY A 49 -9.47 -0.59 -6.08
C GLY A 49 -9.12 0.58 -7.00
N GLY A 50 -8.26 1.50 -6.56
CA GLY A 50 -7.71 2.57 -7.39
C GLY A 50 -6.40 2.21 -8.08
N GLN A 51 -5.89 3.14 -8.87
CA GLN A 51 -4.59 3.06 -9.52
C GLN A 51 -3.54 3.85 -8.75
N LEU A 52 -2.52 3.18 -8.22
CA LEU A 52 -1.40 3.83 -7.53
C LEU A 52 -0.27 4.12 -8.52
N ARG A 53 -0.03 5.39 -8.82
CA ARG A 53 1.11 5.79 -9.65
C ARG A 53 2.41 5.54 -8.88
N LEU A 54 3.32 4.84 -9.54
CA LEU A 54 4.69 4.63 -9.07
C LEU A 54 5.62 5.59 -9.82
N PRO A 55 6.79 5.93 -9.27
CA PRO A 55 7.79 6.69 -10.01
C PRO A 55 8.32 5.88 -11.21
N ASP A 56 8.79 6.57 -12.24
CA ASP A 56 9.45 5.92 -13.38
C ASP A 56 10.65 5.09 -12.89
N PRO A 57 10.92 3.92 -13.49
CA PRO A 57 10.28 3.35 -14.69
C PRO A 57 9.11 2.40 -14.38
N TYR A 58 8.57 2.41 -13.17
CA TYR A 58 7.60 1.41 -12.75
C TYR A 58 6.22 1.71 -13.33
N PRO A 59 5.48 0.67 -13.80
CA PRO A 59 4.12 0.86 -14.26
C PRO A 59 3.21 1.27 -13.10
N THR A 60 2.09 1.89 -13.44
CA THR A 60 1.03 2.16 -12.46
C THR A 60 0.52 0.84 -11.87
N LEU A 61 0.44 0.76 -10.55
CA LEU A 61 -0.02 -0.43 -9.84
C LEU A 61 -1.55 -0.41 -9.74
N ASP A 62 -2.20 -1.39 -10.37
CA ASP A 62 -3.62 -1.66 -10.14
C ASP A 62 -3.80 -2.33 -8.77
N THR A 63 -4.55 -1.67 -7.88
CA THR A 63 -4.75 -2.15 -6.52
C THR A 63 -6.04 -2.95 -6.33
N ALA A 64 -6.84 -3.14 -7.38
CA ALA A 64 -8.10 -3.88 -7.30
C ALA A 64 -7.91 -5.32 -6.85
N THR A 65 -6.82 -5.98 -7.26
CA THR A 65 -6.48 -7.36 -6.87
C THR A 65 -6.33 -7.54 -5.35
N PHE A 66 -6.06 -6.47 -4.60
CA PHE A 66 -5.86 -6.55 -3.15
C PHE A 66 -7.14 -6.37 -2.34
N LEU A 67 -8.25 -5.95 -2.98
CA LEU A 67 -9.56 -5.94 -2.34
C LEU A 67 -9.99 -7.38 -2.07
N GLN A 68 -10.42 -7.65 -0.84
CA GLN A 68 -11.12 -8.91 -0.60
C GLN A 68 -12.44 -8.90 -1.38
N PRO A 69 -12.81 -10.03 -2.02
CA PRO A 69 -14.16 -10.19 -2.54
C PRO A 69 -15.14 -9.91 -1.41
N VAL A 70 -16.17 -9.10 -1.70
CA VAL A 70 -17.34 -9.06 -0.82
C VAL A 70 -17.88 -10.49 -0.78
N ARG A 71 -17.69 -11.18 0.35
CA ARG A 71 -18.45 -12.40 0.59
C ARG A 71 -19.89 -11.94 0.77
N SER A 72 -20.70 -12.09 -0.27
CA SER A 72 -22.15 -11.99 -0.13
C SER A 72 -22.55 -13.01 0.93
N SER A 73 -23.16 -12.55 2.02
CA SER A 73 -23.78 -13.43 3.00
C SER A 73 -24.74 -14.38 2.27
N PRO A 74 -24.76 -15.68 2.59
CA PRO A 74 -25.74 -16.57 1.99
C PRO A 74 -27.13 -16.06 2.34
N VAL A 75 -27.93 -15.76 1.31
CA VAL A 75 -29.38 -15.57 1.45
C VAL A 75 -29.92 -16.80 2.17
N ALA A 76 -30.52 -16.59 3.35
CA ALA A 76 -31.25 -17.64 4.04
C ALA A 76 -32.38 -18.09 3.12
N LYS A 77 -32.28 -19.32 2.59
CA LYS A 77 -33.39 -19.95 1.87
C LYS A 77 -34.41 -20.37 2.94
N ASN A 78 -35.48 -19.60 3.11
CA ASN A 78 -36.63 -20.01 3.90
C ASN A 78 -37.33 -21.15 3.16
N PHE A 79 -37.22 -22.37 3.68
CA PHE A 79 -38.07 -23.49 3.28
C PHE A 79 -39.34 -23.46 4.13
N PRO A 80 -40.55 -23.38 3.53
CA PRO A 80 -41.79 -23.57 4.29
C PRO A 80 -41.95 -25.04 4.69
N THR A 81 -42.35 -25.25 5.94
CA THR A 81 -42.79 -26.53 6.54
C THR A 81 -44.06 -27.06 5.91
#